data_AF-A0A4Q3V5G7-F1
#
_entry.id   AF-A0A4Q3V5G7-F1
#
_cell.length_a   1.000
_cell.length_b   1.000
_cell.length_c   1.000
_cell.angle_alpha   90.00
_cell.angle_beta   90.00
_cell.angle_gamma   90.00
#
_symmetry.space_group_name_H-M   'P 1'
#
loop_
_entity.id
_entity.type
_entity.pdbx_description
1 polymer ?
#
loop_
_entity_poly.entity_id
_entity_poly.type
_entity_poly.pdbx_seq_one_letter_code
_entity_poly.pdbx_strand_id
1 'polypeptide(L)'
;MGYAVRNPALNYTEALDEFNETETRLGELSAYLEVVADGLIHDPDGLLRVLRTEWPDLPALLKLRAKWIVQREAVITAWHALSAATRAANPLPPFGAADPTRPLV
;
A
#
# COMPACT_ATOMS: atom_id res chain seq x y z
N MET A 1 -31.03 22.39 -5.74
CA MET A 1 -29.65 21.85 -5.84
C MET A 1 -29.71 20.38 -5.43
N GLY A 2 -29.73 19.47 -6.41
CA GLY A 2 -29.76 18.04 -6.14
C GLY A 2 -28.37 17.58 -5.73
N TYR A 3 -28.23 17.04 -4.52
CA TYR A 3 -27.04 16.29 -4.15
C TYR A 3 -27.00 15.05 -5.03
N ALA A 4 -26.09 15.01 -6.01
CA ALA A 4 -25.73 13.76 -6.66
C ALA A 4 -25.14 12.88 -5.58
N VAL A 5 -25.95 11.95 -5.06
CA VAL A 5 -25.48 10.87 -4.20
C VAL A 5 -24.48 10.09 -5.04
N ARG A 6 -23.18 10.37 -4.85
CA ARG A 6 -22.12 9.59 -5.50
C ARG A 6 -22.38 8.13 -5.15
N ASN A 7 -22.45 7.28 -6.17
CA ASN A 7 -22.73 5.87 -6.01
C ASN A 7 -21.69 5.26 -5.04
N PRO A 8 -22.11 4.73 -3.87
CA PRO A 8 -21.15 4.23 -2.87
C PRO A 8 -20.25 3.11 -3.40
N ALA A 9 -20.69 2.35 -4.41
CA ALA A 9 -19.85 1.39 -5.11
C ALA A 9 -18.68 2.05 -5.86
N LEU A 10 -18.93 3.19 -6.50
CA LEU A 10 -17.90 3.95 -7.22
C LEU A 10 -16.87 4.53 -6.24
N ASN A 11 -17.34 5.05 -5.09
CA ASN A 11 -16.47 5.55 -4.03
C ASN A 11 -15.58 4.44 -3.42
N TYR A 12 -16.08 3.21 -3.33
CA TYR A 12 -15.29 2.08 -2.84
C TYR A 12 -14.22 1.64 -3.84
N THR A 13 -14.56 1.52 -5.13
CA THR A 13 -13.58 1.16 -6.17
C THR A 13 -12.47 2.19 -6.28
N GLU A 14 -12.80 3.48 -6.31
CA GLU A 14 -11.81 4.57 -6.34
C GLU A 14 -10.87 4.51 -5.12
N ALA A 15 -11.43 4.35 -3.91
CA ALA A 15 -10.63 4.22 -2.70
C ALA A 15 -9.73 2.97 -2.73
N LEU A 16 -10.22 1.87 -3.29
CA LEU A 16 -9.48 0.60 -3.39
C LEU A 16 -8.32 0.71 -4.38
N ASP A 17 -8.52 1.34 -5.54
CA ASP A 17 -7.47 1.55 -6.53
C ASP A 17 -6.35 2.44 -5.96
N GLU A 18 -6.72 3.55 -5.33
CA GLU A 18 -5.78 4.45 -4.66
C GLU A 18 -4.98 3.76 -3.54
N PHE A 19 -5.62 2.85 -2.80
CA PHE A 19 -4.97 2.05 -1.77
C PHE A 19 -3.98 1.04 -2.38
N ASN A 20 -4.39 0.33 -3.44
CA ASN A 20 -3.57 -0.66 -4.14
C ASN A 20 -2.29 -0.05 -4.74
N GLU A 21 -2.37 1.17 -5.28
CA GLU A 21 -1.18 1.89 -5.76
C GLU A 21 -0.17 2.14 -4.63
N THR A 22 -0.65 2.57 -3.47
CA THR A 22 0.21 2.81 -2.31
C THR A 22 0.76 1.49 -1.74
N GLU A 23 -0.01 0.40 -1.71
CA GLU A 23 0.49 -0.92 -1.34
C GLU A 23 1.55 -1.44 -2.29
N THR A 24 1.37 -1.26 -3.61
CA THR A 24 2.36 -1.63 -4.62
C THR A 24 3.69 -0.94 -4.34
N ARG A 25 3.65 0.37 -4.08
CA ARG A 25 4.85 1.14 -3.76
C ARG A 25 5.53 0.71 -2.45
N LEU A 26 4.76 0.33 -1.44
CA LEU A 26 5.31 -0.27 -0.21
C LEU A 26 5.94 -1.63 -0.47
N GLY A 27 5.34 -2.43 -1.36
CA GLY A 27 5.89 -3.71 -1.82
C GLY A 27 7.22 -3.54 -2.55
N GLU A 28 7.31 -2.61 -3.48
CA GLU A 28 8.55 -2.25 -4.20
C GLU A 28 9.65 -1.82 -3.22
N LEU A 29 9.30 -0.99 -2.24
CA LEU A 29 10.24 -0.58 -1.20
C LEU A 29 10.72 -1.75 -0.35
N SER A 30 9.83 -2.69 -0.02
CA SER A 30 10.18 -3.91 0.72
C SER A 30 11.13 -4.80 -0.07
N ALA A 31 10.89 -4.99 -1.37
CA ALA A 31 11.79 -5.73 -2.24
C ALA A 31 13.14 -5.02 -2.38
N TYR A 32 13.14 -3.69 -2.46
CA TYR A 32 14.38 -2.92 -2.50
C TYR A 32 15.17 -3.04 -1.19
N LEU A 33 14.51 -3.04 -0.03
CA LEU A 33 15.16 -3.32 1.27
C LEU A 33 15.86 -4.68 1.30
N GLU A 34 15.26 -5.72 0.70
CA GLU A 34 15.86 -7.05 0.61
C GLU A 34 17.14 -7.03 -0.25
N VAL A 35 17.11 -6.35 -1.41
CA VAL A 35 18.28 -6.15 -2.27
C VAL A 35 19.37 -5.37 -1.55
N VAL A 36 19.00 -4.36 -0.76
CA VAL A 36 19.95 -3.59 0.04
C VAL A 36 20.58 -4.45 1.13
N ALA A 37 19.80 -5.29 1.82
CA ALA A 37 20.31 -6.20 2.83
C ALA A 37 21.30 -7.22 2.23
N ASP A 38 20.99 -7.78 1.06
CA ASP A 38 21.87 -8.69 0.32
C ASP A 38 23.16 -7.98 -0.14
N GLY A 39 23.01 -6.79 -0.72
CA GLY A 39 24.14 -5.96 -1.18
C GLY A 39 25.10 -5.56 -0.05
N LEU A 40 24.62 -5.34 1.18
CA LEU A 40 25.48 -5.03 2.32
C LEU A 40 26.46 -6.18 2.64
N ILE A 41 26.06 -7.42 2.37
CA ILE A 41 26.86 -8.62 2.66
C ILE A 41 27.77 -8.95 1.48
N HIS A 42 27.27 -8.80 0.25
CA HIS A 42 27.93 -9.35 -0.95
C HIS A 42 28.66 -8.32 -1.82
N ASP A 43 28.21 -7.06 -1.87
CA ASP A 43 28.84 -5.98 -2.66
C ASP A 43 28.54 -4.58 -2.05
N PRO A 44 29.17 -4.24 -0.91
CA PRO A 44 28.88 -2.99 -0.22
C PRO A 44 29.26 -1.75 -1.03
N ASP A 45 30.32 -1.81 -1.85
CA ASP A 45 30.76 -0.68 -2.68
C ASP A 45 29.81 -0.43 -3.86
N GLY A 46 29.29 -1.49 -4.49
CA GLY A 46 28.25 -1.39 -5.51
C GLY A 46 26.95 -0.85 -4.94
N LEU A 47 26.54 -1.35 -3.76
CA LEU A 47 25.35 -0.88 -3.05
C LEU A 47 25.41 0.62 -2.73
N LEU A 48 26.55 1.11 -2.21
CA LEU A 48 26.71 2.52 -1.87
C LEU A 48 26.53 3.46 -3.07
N ARG A 49 26.79 2.99 -4.30
CA ARG A 49 26.56 3.76 -5.53
C ARG A 49 25.06 3.87 -5.84
N VAL A 50 24.28 2.82 -5.60
CA VAL A 50 22.83 2.77 -5.86
C VAL A 50 22.05 3.54 -4.79
N LEU A 51 22.39 3.34 -3.51
CA LEU A 51 21.72 4.00 -2.39
C LEU A 51 21.82 5.53 -2.43
N ARG A 52 22.88 6.07 -3.04
CA ARG A 52 23.16 7.52 -3.03
C ARG A 52 22.13 8.34 -3.80
N THR A 53 21.44 7.74 -4.77
CA THR A 53 20.47 8.42 -5.63
C THR A 53 19.04 7.99 -5.40
N GLU A 54 18.82 6.77 -4.91
CA GLU A 54 17.49 6.15 -4.94
C GLU A 54 16.90 5.81 -3.57
N TRP A 55 17.66 6.02 -2.47
CA TRP A 55 17.13 5.73 -1.13
C TRP A 55 16.14 6.79 -0.66
N PRO A 56 14.89 6.44 -0.30
CA PRO A 56 13.96 7.39 0.29
C PRO A 56 14.45 7.82 1.68
N ASP A 57 14.36 9.12 1.96
CA ASP A 57 14.65 9.64 3.29
C ASP A 57 13.55 9.25 4.30
N LEU A 58 13.88 9.33 5.59
CA LEU A 58 12.93 9.02 6.66
C LEU A 58 11.62 9.84 6.57
N PRO A 59 11.64 11.15 6.29
CA PRO A 59 10.41 11.91 6.04
C PRO A 59 9.53 11.36 4.90
N ALA A 60 10.11 10.90 3.78
CA ALA A 60 9.36 10.30 2.69
C ALA A 60 8.70 8.97 3.12
N LEU A 61 9.42 8.15 3.88
CA LEU A 61 8.88 6.90 4.44
C LEU A 61 7.71 7.17 5.39
N LEU A 62 7.83 8.16 6.27
CA LEU A 62 6.76 8.54 7.19
C LEU A 62 5.52 9.07 6.44
N LYS A 63 5.72 9.86 5.38
CA LYS A 63 4.62 10.32 4.51
C LYS A 63 3.93 9.16 3.81
N LEU A 64 4.69 8.20 3.29
CA LEU A 64 4.13 7.01 2.63
C LEU A 64 3.30 6.16 3.62
N ARG A 65 3.82 5.95 4.84
CA ARG A 65 3.07 5.27 5.92
C ARG A 65 1.77 6.02 6.27
N ALA A 66 1.84 7.34 6.44
CA ALA A 66 0.66 8.15 6.75
C ALA A 66 -0.39 8.05 5.62
N LYS A 67 0.05 8.10 4.36
CA LYS A 67 -0.82 7.92 3.19
C LYS A 67 -1.51 6.55 3.20
N TRP A 68 -0.76 5.48 3.44
CA TRP A 68 -1.32 4.12 3.54
C TRP A 68 -2.39 4.01 4.63
N ILE A 69 -2.14 4.57 5.82
CA ILE A 69 -3.13 4.58 6.92
C ILE A 69 -4.42 5.29 6.49
N VAL A 70 -4.31 6.48 5.91
CA VAL A 70 -5.46 7.27 5.49
C VAL A 70 -6.29 6.54 4.42
N GLN A 71 -5.62 5.99 3.41
CA GLN A 71 -6.32 5.28 2.32
C GLN A 71 -6.94 3.97 2.80
N ARG A 72 -6.28 3.23 3.70
CA ARG A 72 -6.85 2.04 4.33
C ARG A 72 -8.17 2.37 5.04
N GLU A 73 -8.18 3.42 5.86
CA GLU A 73 -9.40 3.84 6.56
C GLU A 73 -10.49 4.32 5.59
N ALA A 74 -10.11 4.97 4.49
CA ALA A 74 -11.05 5.35 3.43
C ALA A 74 -11.71 4.13 2.76
N VAL A 75 -10.94 3.09 2.43
CA VAL A 75 -11.46 1.82 1.88
C VAL A 75 -12.42 1.15 2.86
N ILE A 76 -12.04 1.04 4.14
CA ILE A 76 -12.87 0.43 5.19
C ILE A 76 -14.19 1.20 5.32
N THR A 77 -14.13 2.53 5.39
CA THR A 77 -15.30 3.39 5.51
C THR A 77 -16.21 3.26 4.29
N ALA A 78 -15.65 3.31 3.09
CA ALA A 78 -16.40 3.18 1.84
C ALA A 78 -17.05 1.78 1.72
N TRP A 79 -16.33 0.73 2.12
CA TRP A 79 -16.85 -0.64 2.13
C TRP A 79 -18.03 -0.79 3.10
N HIS A 80 -17.95 -0.20 4.29
CA HIS A 80 -19.07 -0.23 5.25
C HIS A 80 -20.31 0.52 4.76
N ALA A 81 -20.16 1.50 3.86
CA ALA A 81 -21.28 2.18 3.22
C ALA A 81 -21.97 1.35 2.12
N LEU A 82 -21.39 0.22 1.70
CA LEU A 82 -21.97 -0.68 0.70
C LEU A 82 -23.10 -1.55 1.28
N SER A 83 -24.05 -1.91 0.41
CA SER A 83 -25.08 -2.91 0.74
C SER A 83 -24.46 -4.28 1.04
N ALA A 84 -25.15 -5.11 1.81
CA ALA A 84 -24.67 -6.47 2.12
C ALA A 84 -24.40 -7.32 0.86
N ALA A 85 -25.27 -7.20 -0.16
CA ALA A 85 -25.09 -7.89 -1.44
C ALA A 85 -23.82 -7.42 -2.17
N THR A 86 -23.57 -6.11 -2.18
CA THR A 86 -22.39 -5.53 -2.83
C THR A 86 -21.10 -5.89 -2.09
N ARG A 87 -21.13 -5.95 -0.75
CA ARG A 87 -19.99 -6.41 0.06
C ARG A 87 -19.65 -7.87 -0.16
N ALA A 88 -20.65 -8.73 -0.35
CA ALA A 88 -20.40 -10.14 -0.68
C ALA A 88 -19.69 -10.31 -2.03
N ALA A 89 -19.97 -9.43 -2.99
CA ALA A 89 -19.30 -9.41 -4.30
C ALA A 89 -17.93 -8.71 -4.28
N ASN A 90 -17.65 -7.90 -3.26
CA ASN A 90 -16.43 -7.09 -3.15
C ASN A 90 -15.86 -7.20 -1.72
N PRO A 91 -15.13 -8.27 -1.40
CA PRO A 91 -14.57 -8.46 -0.06
C PRO A 91 -13.50 -7.39 0.24
N LEU A 92 -13.34 -7.04 1.52
CA LEU A 92 -12.21 -6.20 1.94
C LEU A 92 -10.88 -6.88 1.62
N PRO A 93 -9.89 -6.14 1.09
CA PRO A 93 -8.56 -6.68 0.93
C PRO A 93 -7.94 -7.03 2.29
N PRO A 94 -7.03 -8.01 2.34
CA PRO A 94 -6.39 -8.43 3.58
C PRO A 94 -5.36 -7.38 4.02
N PHE A 95 -5.81 -6.32 4.70
CA PHE A 95 -4.97 -5.21 5.13
C PHE A 95 -3.79 -5.66 6.00
N GLY A 96 -2.59 -5.69 5.44
CA GLY A 96 -1.40 -6.13 6.17
C GLY A 96 -1.50 -7.56 6.70
N ALA A 97 -2.31 -8.43 6.09
CA ALA A 97 -2.22 -9.84 6.43
C ALA A 97 -0.82 -10.31 6.08
N ALA A 98 -0.18 -11.00 7.02
CA ALA A 98 1.04 -11.73 6.74
C ALA A 98 0.74 -12.65 5.56
N ASP A 99 1.36 -12.38 4.41
CA ASP A 99 1.36 -13.32 3.30
C ASP A 99 2.09 -14.56 3.82
N PRO A 100 1.39 -15.70 4.03
CA PRO A 100 2.00 -16.89 4.59
C PRO A 100 3.02 -17.51 3.62
N THR A 101 3.06 -17.04 2.37
CA THR A 101 4.06 -17.43 1.37
C THR A 101 5.30 -16.54 1.37
N ARG A 102 5.27 -15.39 2.06
CA ARG A 102 6.47 -14.57 2.26
C ARG A 102 7.34 -15.20 3.35
N PRO A 103 8.63 -15.45 3.07
CA PRO A 103 9.53 -15.94 4.10
C PRO A 103 9.58 -14.94 5.26
N LEU A 104 9.33 -15.44 6.46
CA LEU A 104 9.62 -14.71 7.70
C LEU A 104 11.15 -14.65 7.81
N VAL A 105 11.71 -13.50 7.48
CA VAL A 105 13.13 -13.20 7.76
C VAL A 105 13.28 -12.80 9.22
#